data_AF-A0A4C1SNX1-F1
#
_entry.id   AF-A0A4C1SNX1-F1
#
_cell.length_a   1.000
_cell.length_b   1.000
_cell.length_c   1.000
_cell.angle_alpha   90.00
_cell.angle_beta   90.00
_cell.angle_gamma   90.00
#
_symmetry.space_group_name_H-M   'P 1'
#
loop_
_entity.id
_entity.type
_entity.pdbx_description
1 polymer ?
#
loop_
_entity_poly.entity_id
_entity_poly.type
_entity_poly.pdbx_seq_one_letter_code
_entity_poly.pdbx_strand_id
1 'polypeptide(L)'
;MMSVLTIDEVNSLGIDQFVIVFGNVIELCTDAAAQVYNGKPFRDTKELCQKFSDYLDNLSEKEKVVILDLHPDLAGRLAIHGQLTHESAEEQRSAGLMDLTVEQRESMNSFNER
;
A
#
# COMPACT_ATOMS: atom_id res chain seq x y z
N MET A 1 -1.05 13.90 -12.67
CA MET A 1 0.11 13.02 -12.87
C MET A 1 1.15 13.46 -11.85
N MET A 2 1.38 12.65 -10.80
CA MET A 2 2.45 12.95 -9.85
C MET A 2 3.78 12.77 -10.59
N SER A 3 4.62 13.79 -10.55
CA SER A 3 5.98 13.74 -11.10
C SER A 3 6.85 12.85 -10.22
N VAL A 4 7.76 12.10 -10.83
CA VAL A 4 8.78 11.35 -10.09
C VAL A 4 9.63 12.34 -9.30
N LEU A 5 9.67 12.18 -7.97
CA LEU A 5 10.48 13.00 -7.08
C LEU A 5 11.89 12.42 -6.92
N THR A 6 12.87 13.29 -6.88
CA THR A 6 14.22 12.98 -6.40
C THR A 6 14.23 12.82 -4.88
N ILE A 7 15.26 12.17 -4.34
CA ILE A 7 15.38 12.00 -2.88
C ILE A 7 15.53 13.35 -2.15
N ASP A 8 16.19 14.33 -2.77
CA ASP A 8 16.34 15.68 -2.21
C ASP A 8 15.01 16.43 -2.14
N GLU A 9 14.15 16.26 -3.16
CA GLU A 9 12.79 16.81 -3.14
C GLU A 9 11.95 16.15 -2.05
N VAL A 10 12.02 14.82 -1.90
CA VAL A 10 11.37 14.09 -0.79
C VAL A 10 11.86 14.60 0.57
N ASN A 11 13.16 14.82 0.73
CA ASN A 11 13.76 15.39 1.93
C ASN A 11 13.33 16.84 2.19
N SER A 12 12.85 17.55 1.19
CA SER A 12 12.36 18.93 1.31
C SER A 12 10.85 19.04 1.56
N LEU A 13 10.09 17.94 1.43
CA LEU A 13 8.64 17.94 1.70
C LEU A 13 8.33 18.28 3.18
N GLY A 14 7.32 19.11 3.41
CA GLY A 14 6.68 19.22 4.73
C GLY A 14 5.84 17.98 5.05
N ILE A 15 5.47 17.81 6.32
CA ILE A 15 4.75 16.62 6.80
C ILE A 15 3.44 16.35 6.03
N ASP A 16 2.61 17.38 5.82
CA ASP A 16 1.33 17.23 5.13
C ASP A 16 1.52 16.70 3.70
N GLN A 17 2.48 17.28 2.96
CA GLN A 17 2.77 16.85 1.60
C GLN A 17 3.40 15.46 1.56
N PHE A 18 4.21 15.10 2.55
CA PHE A 18 4.80 13.76 2.66
C PHE A 18 3.71 12.71 2.88
N VAL A 19 2.76 12.97 3.78
CA VAL A 19 1.62 12.08 4.05
C VAL A 19 0.71 11.98 2.83
N ILE A 20 0.48 13.07 2.08
CA ILE A 20 -0.28 13.02 0.82
C ILE A 20 0.39 12.11 -0.22
N VAL A 21 1.72 12.16 -0.33
CA VAL A 21 2.47 11.41 -1.35
C VAL A 21 2.66 9.94 -0.97
N PHE A 22 2.94 9.66 0.31
CA PHE A 22 3.33 8.32 0.76
C PHE A 22 2.28 7.64 1.67
N GLY A 23 1.14 8.28 1.90
CA GLY A 23 0.12 7.82 2.86
C GLY A 23 -0.54 6.50 2.53
N ASN A 24 -0.45 6.01 1.29
CA ASN A 24 -0.97 4.72 0.87
C ASN A 24 0.13 3.74 0.41
N VAL A 25 1.40 3.96 0.80
CA VAL A 25 2.48 2.99 0.56
C VAL A 25 2.21 1.67 1.27
N ILE A 26 1.58 1.74 2.44
CA ILE A 26 0.96 0.60 3.11
C ILE A 26 -0.55 0.84 3.00
N GLU A 27 -1.26 -0.08 2.36
CA GLU A 27 -2.68 0.08 2.03
C GLU A 27 -3.50 0.49 3.26
N LEU A 28 -4.21 1.61 3.12
CA LEU A 28 -5.09 2.22 4.15
C LEU A 28 -4.40 2.51 5.49
N CYS A 29 -3.06 2.58 5.53
CA CYS A 29 -2.28 2.83 6.74
C CYS A 29 -1.57 4.19 6.69
N THR A 30 -2.34 5.26 6.81
CA THR A 30 -1.83 6.65 6.69
C THR A 30 -0.81 7.03 7.77
N ASP A 31 -0.90 6.41 8.94
CA ASP A 31 -0.01 6.69 10.07
C ASP A 31 1.44 6.26 9.79
N ALA A 32 1.66 5.28 8.91
CA ALA A 32 2.99 4.83 8.52
C ALA A 32 3.82 5.97 7.91
N ALA A 33 3.23 6.75 7.00
CA ALA A 33 3.92 7.88 6.36
C ALA A 33 4.30 8.97 7.37
N ALA A 34 3.42 9.26 8.33
CA ALA A 34 3.69 10.22 9.39
C ALA A 34 4.84 9.76 10.31
N GLN A 35 4.93 8.46 10.61
CA GLN A 35 6.04 7.91 11.38
C GLN A 35 7.36 7.92 10.60
N VAL A 36 7.33 7.48 9.34
CA VAL A 36 8.51 7.46 8.45
C VAL A 36 9.06 8.86 8.22
N TYR A 37 8.20 9.89 8.12
CA TYR A 37 8.61 11.29 7.98
C TYR A 37 9.64 11.73 9.03
N ASN A 38 9.55 11.23 10.27
CA ASN A 38 10.49 11.54 11.34
C ASN A 38 11.90 10.97 11.13
N GLY A 39 12.07 10.07 10.15
CA GLY A 39 13.35 9.49 9.75
C GLY A 39 14.15 10.33 8.75
N LYS A 40 13.65 11.50 8.34
CA LYS A 40 14.35 12.41 7.43
C LYS A 40 15.62 13.01 8.07
N PRO A 41 16.65 13.33 7.28
CA PRO A 41 16.74 13.11 5.84
C PRO A 41 17.10 11.66 5.49
N PHE A 42 16.59 11.17 4.36
CA PHE A 42 16.95 9.88 3.79
C PHE A 42 18.08 10.05 2.77
N ARG A 43 19.05 9.13 2.76
CA ARG A 43 20.18 9.14 1.80
C ARG A 43 19.74 8.80 0.39
N ASP A 44 18.86 7.82 0.24
CA ASP A 44 18.41 7.27 -1.05
C ASP A 44 17.03 6.62 -0.92
N THR A 45 16.43 6.23 -2.05
CA THR A 45 15.12 5.54 -2.08
C THR A 45 15.15 4.22 -1.30
N LYS A 46 16.30 3.53 -1.24
CA LYS A 46 16.41 2.26 -0.51
C LYS A 46 16.30 2.49 1.00
N GLU A 47 16.90 3.55 1.53
CA GLU A 47 16.73 3.93 2.92
C GLU A 47 15.28 4.33 3.22
N LEU A 48 14.63 5.08 2.34
CA LEU A 48 13.20 5.38 2.47
C LEU A 48 12.34 4.11 2.54
N CYS A 49 12.54 3.15 1.63
CA CYS A 49 11.85 1.87 1.67
C CYS A 49 12.14 1.10 2.95
N GLN A 50 13.40 1.09 3.40
CA GLN A 50 13.79 0.44 4.64
C GLN A 50 13.03 1.04 5.84
N LYS A 51 12.78 2.35 5.87
CA LYS A 51 12.01 2.97 6.97
C LYS A 51 10.56 2.52 7.00
N PHE A 52 9.93 2.28 5.85
CA PHE A 52 8.60 1.67 5.81
C PHE A 52 8.63 0.20 6.27
N SER A 53 9.66 -0.56 5.90
CA SER A 53 9.86 -1.93 6.40
C SER A 53 10.08 -1.94 7.92
N ASP A 54 10.93 -1.06 8.44
CA ASP A 54 11.19 -0.91 9.87
C ASP A 54 9.90 -0.54 10.63
N TYR A 55 9.03 0.31 10.05
CA TYR A 55 7.72 0.62 10.63
C TYR A 55 6.91 -0.66 10.83
N LEU A 56 6.77 -1.49 9.79
CA LEU A 56 6.05 -2.76 9.86
C LEU A 56 6.71 -3.73 10.85
N ASP A 57 8.03 -3.87 10.83
CA ASP A 57 8.76 -4.80 11.69
C ASP A 57 8.54 -4.51 13.18
N ASN A 58 8.46 -3.23 13.54
CA ASN A 58 8.25 -2.76 14.90
C ASN A 58 6.80 -2.87 15.41
N LEU A 59 5.83 -3.15 14.54
CA LEU A 59 4.45 -3.40 14.95
C LEU A 59 4.34 -4.71 15.73
N SER A 60 3.45 -4.72 16.72
CA SER A 60 3.01 -5.96 17.36
C SER A 60 2.30 -6.86 16.35
N GLU A 61 2.25 -8.17 16.64
CA GLU A 61 1.53 -9.12 15.79
C GLU A 61 0.06 -8.71 15.57
N LYS A 62 -0.60 -8.20 16.61
CA LYS A 62 -1.98 -7.71 16.51
C LYS A 62 -2.12 -6.53 15.55
N GLU A 63 -1.20 -5.59 15.58
CA GLU A 63 -1.21 -4.43 14.66
C GLU A 63 -0.93 -4.87 13.22
N LYS A 64 -0.02 -5.85 13.02
CA LYS A 64 0.24 -6.46 11.70
C LYS A 64 -1.01 -7.13 11.14
N VAL A 65 -1.74 -7.88 11.97
CA VAL A 65 -3.02 -8.50 11.58
C VAL A 65 -4.03 -7.44 11.16
N VAL A 66 -4.17 -6.33 11.89
CA VAL A 66 -5.07 -5.23 11.51
C VAL A 66 -4.72 -4.65 10.14
N ILE A 67 -3.44 -4.49 9.82
CA ILE A 67 -3.02 -4.01 8.49
C ILE A 67 -3.42 -5.03 7.41
N LEU A 68 -3.20 -6.33 7.64
CA LEU A 68 -3.58 -7.37 6.69
C LEU A 68 -5.10 -7.43 6.49
N ASP A 69 -5.88 -7.28 7.56
CA ASP A 69 -7.35 -7.26 7.50
C ASP A 69 -7.91 -6.05 6.73
N LEU A 70 -7.14 -4.96 6.63
CA LEU A 70 -7.50 -3.78 5.83
C LEU A 70 -7.19 -3.97 4.33
N HIS A 71 -6.30 -4.90 3.97
CA HIS A 71 -5.96 -5.12 2.56
C HIS A 71 -7.14 -5.78 1.82
N PRO A 72 -7.48 -5.31 0.61
CA PRO A 72 -8.57 -5.89 -0.15
C PRO A 72 -8.20 -7.29 -0.67
N ASP A 73 -9.15 -8.20 -0.58
CA ASP A 73 -9.06 -9.53 -1.21
C ASP A 73 -8.72 -9.44 -2.70
N LEU A 74 -7.84 -10.33 -3.16
CA LEU A 74 -7.51 -10.49 -4.58
C LEU A 74 -8.73 -11.00 -5.35
N ALA A 75 -9.12 -10.26 -6.40
CA ALA A 75 -10.33 -10.51 -7.20
C ALA A 75 -11.63 -10.58 -6.35
N GLY A 76 -11.62 -10.04 -5.13
CA GLY A 76 -12.73 -10.11 -4.19
C GLY A 76 -13.82 -9.07 -4.43
N ARG A 77 -14.68 -8.89 -3.41
CA ARG A 77 -15.87 -8.02 -3.51
C ARG A 77 -15.54 -6.58 -3.89
N LEU A 78 -14.50 -5.98 -3.31
CA LEU A 78 -14.10 -4.60 -3.60
C LEU A 78 -13.62 -4.43 -5.04
N ALA A 79 -12.91 -5.42 -5.59
CA ALA A 79 -12.50 -5.43 -6.99
C ALA A 79 -13.70 -5.48 -7.93
N ILE A 80 -14.69 -6.33 -7.63
CA ILE A 80 -15.92 -6.49 -8.43
C ILE A 80 -16.74 -5.20 -8.49
N HIS A 81 -16.83 -4.47 -7.38
CA HIS A 81 -17.59 -3.22 -7.30
C HIS A 81 -16.79 -1.98 -7.72
N GLY A 82 -15.52 -2.13 -8.12
CA GLY A 82 -14.66 -1.00 -8.47
C GLY A 82 -14.38 -0.07 -7.30
N GLN A 83 -14.30 -0.62 -6.08
CA GLN A 83 -14.14 0.11 -4.81
C GLN A 83 -12.73 -0.02 -4.22
N LEU A 84 -11.78 -0.59 -4.97
CA LEU A 84 -10.37 -0.62 -4.57
C LEU A 84 -9.80 0.80 -4.52
N THR A 85 -8.75 0.98 -3.72
CA THR A 85 -7.85 2.13 -3.87
C THR A 85 -7.26 2.15 -5.27
N HIS A 86 -6.72 3.31 -5.66
CA HIS A 86 -6.10 3.45 -6.98
C HIS A 86 -4.94 2.44 -7.14
N GLU A 87 -4.09 2.34 -6.13
CA GLU A 87 -2.94 1.45 -6.07
C GLU A 87 -3.37 -0.02 -6.15
N SER A 88 -4.27 -0.47 -5.28
CA SER A 88 -4.80 -1.85 -5.32
C SER A 88 -5.45 -2.19 -6.67
N ALA A 89 -6.16 -1.25 -7.30
CA ALA A 89 -6.75 -1.47 -8.62
C ALA A 89 -5.69 -1.65 -9.72
N GLU A 90 -4.59 -0.88 -9.66
CA GLU A 90 -3.47 -1.01 -10.59
C GLU A 90 -2.69 -2.31 -10.38
N GLU A 91 -2.41 -2.66 -9.12
CA GLU A 91 -1.74 -3.90 -8.75
C GLU A 91 -2.54 -5.12 -9.22
N GLN A 92 -3.82 -5.20 -8.88
CA GLN A 92 -4.68 -6.31 -9.33
C GLN A 92 -4.82 -6.37 -10.85
N ARG A 93 -4.85 -5.23 -11.54
CA ARG A 93 -4.83 -5.20 -13.02
C ARG A 93 -3.52 -5.75 -13.57
N SER A 94 -2.38 -5.33 -13.04
CA SER A 94 -1.06 -5.80 -13.47
C SER A 94 -0.85 -7.30 -13.21
N ALA A 95 -1.49 -7.84 -12.16
CA ALA A 95 -1.53 -9.26 -11.86
C ALA A 95 -2.51 -10.06 -12.75
N GLY A 96 -3.24 -9.41 -13.65
CA GLY A 96 -4.21 -10.05 -14.55
C GLY A 96 -5.54 -10.43 -13.88
N LEU A 97 -5.79 -9.97 -12.64
CA LEU A 97 -6.98 -10.35 -11.88
C LEU A 97 -8.26 -9.69 -12.39
N MET A 98 -8.12 -8.61 -13.17
CA MET A 98 -9.25 -7.93 -13.80
C MET A 98 -9.84 -8.72 -14.98
N ASP A 99 -9.04 -9.60 -15.61
CA ASP A 99 -9.39 -10.33 -16.84
C ASP A 99 -9.83 -11.78 -16.57
N LEU A 100 -10.00 -12.16 -15.30
CA LEU A 100 -10.44 -13.50 -14.92
C LEU A 100 -11.87 -13.82 -15.43
N THR A 101 -12.08 -15.08 -15.83
CA THR A 101 -13.43 -15.59 -16.09
C THR A 101 -14.24 -15.69 -14.79
N VAL A 102 -15.56 -15.90 -14.92
CA VAL A 102 -16.44 -16.05 -13.75
C VAL A 102 -15.99 -17.22 -12.87
N GLU A 103 -15.65 -18.36 -13.49
CA GLU A 103 -15.23 -19.58 -12.78
C GLU A 103 -13.89 -19.39 -12.04
N GLN A 104 -12.97 -18.64 -12.64
CA GLN A 104 -11.69 -18.31 -12.01
C GLN A 104 -11.88 -17.35 -10.82
N ARG A 105 -12.80 -16.39 -10.93
CA ARG A 105 -13.15 -15.50 -9.81
C ARG A 105 -13.82 -16.24 -8.67
N GLU A 106 -14.73 -17.17 -8.97
CA GLU A 106 -15.33 -18.03 -7.94
C GLU A 106 -14.27 -18.87 -7.21
N SER A 107 -13.30 -19.40 -7.95
CA SER A 107 -12.17 -20.13 -7.37
C SER A 107 -11.32 -19.24 -6.45
N MET A 108 -11.01 -18.01 -6.87
CA MET A 108 -10.29 -17.03 -6.06
C MET A 108 -11.04 -16.71 -4.75
N ASN A 109 -12.33 -16.43 -4.83
CA ASN A 109 -13.16 -16.16 -3.65
C ASN A 109 -13.15 -17.36 -2.68
N SER A 110 -13.30 -18.58 -3.21
CA SER A 110 -13.22 -19.78 -2.38
C SER A 110 -11.86 -19.96 -1.72
N PHE A 111 -10.76 -19.52 -2.34
CA PHE A 111 -9.43 -19.58 -1.72
C PHE A 111 -9.20 -18.52 -0.66
N ASN A 112 -9.77 -17.32 -0.81
CA ASN A 112 -9.69 -16.26 0.20
C ASN A 112 -10.47 -16.62 1.49
N GLU A 113 -11.51 -17.45 1.38
CA GLU A 113 -12.36 -17.86 2.53
C GLU A 113 -11.84 -19.08 3.31
N ARG A 114 -10.73 -19.70 2.88
CA ARG A 114 -10.15 -20.92 3.48
C ARG A 114 -9.12 -20.61 4.57
#